data_AF-A0A388Q3F6-F1
#
_entry.id   AF-A0A388Q3F6-F1
#
_cell.length_a   1.000
_cell.length_b   1.000
_cell.length_c   1.000
_cell.angle_alpha   90.00
_cell.angle_beta   90.00
_cell.angle_gamma   90.00
#
_symmetry.space_group_name_H-M   'P 1'
#
loop_
_entity.id
_entity.type
_entity.pdbx_description
1 polymer ?
#
loop_
_entity_poly.entity_id
_entity_poly.type
_entity_poly.pdbx_seq_one_letter_code
_entity_poly.pdbx_strand_id
1 'polypeptide(L)'
;MAEHREYKVIINKSTVPVGTAEKVRNKILENYQGDFDVVSNPEFLREGAVVEDFMKPDRVVVGCSAEKAKKMMQQLYAPFVRQGNPIYFMDERSSELTKYAANS
;
A
#
# COMPACT_ATOMS: atom_id res chain seq x y z
N MET A 1 16.16 22.15 -19.12
CA MET A 1 15.24 22.48 -18.01
C MET A 1 15.01 21.20 -17.23
N ALA A 2 15.38 21.13 -15.96
CA ALA A 2 15.03 19.98 -15.13
C ALA A 2 13.52 20.05 -14.88
N GLU A 3 12.75 19.11 -15.44
CA GLU A 3 11.37 18.89 -15.03
C GLU A 3 11.36 18.68 -13.51
N HIS A 4 10.63 19.53 -12.79
CA HIS A 4 10.42 19.35 -11.36
C HIS A 4 9.52 18.12 -11.19
N ARG A 5 10.11 16.95 -10.90
CA ARG A 5 9.36 15.71 -10.72
C ARG A 5 8.87 15.63 -9.29
N GLU A 6 7.56 15.84 -9.11
CA GLU A 6 6.91 15.67 -7.80
C GLU A 6 7.07 14.23 -7.29
N TYR A 7 7.27 14.11 -5.98
CA TYR A 7 7.38 12.81 -5.31
C TYR A 7 6.10 11.98 -5.45
N LYS A 8 6.24 10.69 -5.76
CA LYS A 8 5.10 9.79 -5.98
C LYS A 8 5.10 8.61 -5.02
N VAL A 9 3.91 8.11 -4.70
CA VAL A 9 3.72 6.81 -4.04
C VAL A 9 2.95 5.90 -4.98
N ILE A 10 3.55 4.78 -5.33
CA ILE A 10 2.95 3.74 -6.17
C ILE A 10 2.43 2.65 -5.24
N ILE A 11 1.12 2.41 -5.25
CA ILE A 11 0.47 1.49 -4.31
C ILE A 11 0.07 0.21 -5.05
N ASN A 12 0.67 -0.91 -4.67
CA ASN A 12 0.28 -2.24 -5.13
C ASN A 12 -0.93 -2.70 -4.30
N LYS A 13 -2.13 -2.58 -4.86
CA LYS A 13 -3.38 -3.10 -4.26
C LYS A 13 -3.64 -4.56 -4.61
N SER A 14 -3.24 -4.97 -5.82
CA SER A 14 -3.44 -6.32 -6.33
C SER A 14 -2.86 -7.39 -5.40
N THR A 15 -3.50 -8.55 -5.33
CA THR A 15 -2.91 -9.73 -4.70
C THR A 15 -1.73 -10.19 -5.56
N VAL A 16 -0.52 -10.08 -5.00
CA VAL A 16 0.74 -10.33 -5.72
C VAL A 16 1.70 -11.14 -4.86
N PRO A 17 2.53 -12.03 -5.43
CA PRO A 17 3.51 -12.80 -4.68
C PRO A 17 4.50 -11.91 -3.90
N VAL A 18 5.06 -12.46 -2.83
CA VAL A 18 6.09 -11.80 -2.02
C VAL A 18 7.29 -11.38 -2.89
N GLY A 19 7.78 -10.16 -2.70
CA GLY A 19 8.84 -9.51 -3.46
C GLY A 19 8.36 -8.69 -4.66
N THR A 20 7.05 -8.52 -4.87
CA THR A 20 6.53 -7.79 -6.05
C THR A 20 6.78 -6.30 -5.96
N ALA A 21 6.66 -5.69 -4.77
CA ALA A 21 6.98 -4.27 -4.56
C ALA A 21 8.41 -3.93 -5.00
N GLU A 22 9.38 -4.80 -4.71
CA GLU A 22 10.78 -4.67 -5.14
C GLU A 22 10.91 -4.75 -6.67
N LYS A 23 10.25 -5.74 -7.30
CA LYS A 23 10.25 -5.87 -8.77
C LYS A 23 9.65 -4.65 -9.46
N VAL A 24 8.55 -4.11 -8.93
CA VAL A 24 7.91 -2.89 -9.45
C VAL A 24 8.86 -1.70 -9.30
N ARG A 25 9.51 -1.54 -8.13
CA ARG A 25 10.49 -0.48 -7.91
C ARG A 25 11.62 -0.54 -8.93
N ASN A 26 12.22 -1.71 -9.10
CA ASN A 26 13.33 -1.91 -10.05
C ASN A 26 12.89 -1.61 -11.48
N LYS A 27 11.68 -2.02 -11.88
CA LYS A 27 11.16 -1.77 -13.22
C LYS A 27 10.91 -0.29 -13.50
N ILE A 28 10.44 0.46 -12.51
CA ILE A 28 10.23 1.91 -12.63
C ILE A 28 11.59 2.63 -12.75
N LEU A 29 12.59 2.23 -11.97
CA LEU A 29 13.94 2.82 -12.01
C LEU A 29 14.62 2.71 -13.38
N GLU A 30 14.27 1.71 -14.20
CA GLU A 30 14.79 1.59 -15.58
C GLU A 30 14.40 2.79 -16.46
N ASN A 31 13.27 3.45 -16.19
CA ASN A 31 12.70 4.47 -17.07
C ASN A 31 12.38 5.80 -16.37
N TYR A 32 12.51 5.88 -15.04
CA TYR A 32 12.11 7.02 -14.24
C TYR A 32 13.18 7.40 -13.21
N GLN A 33 13.61 8.66 -13.25
CA GLN A 33 14.64 9.23 -12.37
C GLN A 33 14.08 10.20 -11.31
N GLY A 34 12.75 10.27 -11.13
CA GLY A 34 12.17 11.10 -10.07
C GLY A 34 12.10 10.34 -8.74
N ASP A 35 11.81 11.05 -7.65
CA ASP A 35 11.67 10.42 -6.33
C ASP A 35 10.32 9.71 -6.19
N PHE A 36 10.35 8.45 -5.77
CA PHE A 36 9.13 7.70 -5.49
C PHE A 36 9.38 6.56 -4.49
N ASP A 37 8.28 6.06 -3.91
CA ASP A 37 8.27 4.80 -3.17
C ASP A 37 7.16 3.87 -3.66
N VAL A 38 7.40 2.57 -3.53
CA VAL A 38 6.44 1.52 -3.85
C VAL A 38 5.93 0.92 -2.55
N VAL A 39 4.62 0.88 -2.38
CA VAL A 39 3.93 0.43 -1.18
C VAL A 39 3.10 -0.80 -1.50
N SER A 40 3.13 -1.80 -0.62
CA SER A 40 2.16 -2.91 -0.64
C SER A 40 0.95 -2.51 0.19
N ASN A 41 -0.26 -2.63 -0.35
CA ASN A 41 -1.49 -2.37 0.39
C ASN A 41 -2.58 -3.35 -0.04
N PRO A 42 -2.52 -4.61 0.41
CA PRO A 42 -3.49 -5.62 0.03
C PRO A 42 -4.92 -5.21 0.43
N GLU A 43 -5.91 -5.73 -0.29
CA GLU A 43 -7.33 -5.58 0.03
C GLU A 43 -7.84 -6.81 0.80
N PHE A 44 -8.94 -6.66 1.55
CA PHE A 44 -9.58 -7.76 2.28
C PHE A 44 -11.11 -7.69 2.13
N LEU A 45 -11.57 -7.23 0.97
CA LEU A 45 -12.97 -6.94 0.68
C LEU A 45 -13.72 -8.25 0.42
N ARG A 46 -14.94 -8.37 0.92
CA ARG A 46 -15.81 -9.52 0.65
C ARG A 46 -16.75 -9.21 -0.51
N GLU A 47 -16.95 -10.20 -1.37
CA GLU A 47 -17.98 -10.10 -2.42
C GLU A 47 -19.36 -9.86 -1.78
N GLY A 48 -20.13 -8.92 -2.34
CA GLY A 48 -21.43 -8.53 -1.80
C GLY A 48 -21.42 -7.47 -0.70
N ALA A 49 -20.26 -7.13 -0.11
CA ALA A 49 -20.14 -6.10 0.94
C ALA A 49 -19.06 -5.03 0.64
N VAL A 50 -18.58 -4.94 -0.60
CA VAL A 50 -17.40 -4.17 -1.02
C VAL A 50 -17.41 -2.71 -0.56
N VAL A 51 -18.53 -2.01 -0.70
CA VAL A 51 -18.63 -0.59 -0.31
C VAL A 51 -18.52 -0.44 1.20
N GLU A 52 -19.18 -1.30 1.97
CA GLU A 52 -19.15 -1.25 3.43
C GLU A 52 -17.75 -1.60 3.95
N ASP A 53 -17.16 -2.70 3.46
CA ASP A 53 -15.83 -3.14 3.86
C ASP A 53 -14.75 -2.10 3.52
N PHE A 54 -14.92 -1.36 2.42
CA PHE A 54 -13.99 -0.28 2.07
C PHE A 54 -14.18 0.96 2.97
N MET A 55 -15.43 1.34 3.25
CA MET A 55 -15.74 2.54 4.03
C MET A 55 -15.51 2.35 5.53
N LYS A 56 -15.55 1.10 6.02
CA LYS A 56 -15.37 0.71 7.42
C LYS A 56 -14.51 -0.57 7.52
N PRO A 57 -13.23 -0.51 7.15
CA PRO A 57 -12.39 -1.71 7.13
C PRO A 57 -12.10 -2.20 8.56
N ASP A 58 -12.18 -3.50 8.83
CA ASP A 58 -11.78 -4.09 10.12
C ASP A 58 -10.33 -3.74 10.48
N ARG A 59 -9.47 -3.68 9.46
CA ARG A 59 -8.06 -3.26 9.53
C ARG A 59 -7.58 -2.84 8.14
N VAL A 60 -6.56 -2.00 8.10
CA VAL A 60 -5.81 -1.70 6.88
C VAL A 60 -4.37 -2.20 7.05
N VAL A 61 -3.85 -2.92 6.06
CA VAL A 61 -2.44 -3.36 6.06
C VAL A 61 -1.65 -2.54 5.04
N VAL A 62 -0.53 -1.97 5.47
CA VAL A 62 0.35 -1.16 4.63
C VAL A 62 1.80 -1.62 4.81
N GLY A 63 2.36 -2.23 3.77
CA GLY A 63 3.78 -2.53 3.64
C GLY A 63 4.52 -1.33 3.08
N CYS A 64 5.28 -0.62 3.92
CA CYS A 64 6.00 0.58 3.55
C CYS A 64 7.19 0.83 4.49
N SER A 65 8.40 0.80 3.94
CA SER A 65 9.63 1.08 4.68
C SER A 65 9.98 2.58 4.74
N ALA A 66 9.43 3.39 3.84
CA ALA A 66 9.74 4.81 3.73
C ALA A 66 8.80 5.68 4.58
N GLU A 67 9.37 6.47 5.50
CA GLU A 67 8.59 7.31 6.43
C GLU A 67 7.71 8.36 5.72
N LYS A 68 8.15 8.87 4.55
CA LYS A 68 7.37 9.83 3.76
C LYS A 68 6.12 9.19 3.15
N ALA A 69 6.25 7.99 2.60
CA ALA A 69 5.12 7.22 2.08
C ALA A 69 4.21 6.77 3.23
N LYS A 70 4.75 6.34 4.37
CA LYS A 70 3.98 6.00 5.58
C LYS A 70 3.05 7.14 6.02
N LYS A 71 3.56 8.37 6.08
CA LYS A 71 2.77 9.56 6.44
C LYS A 71 1.63 9.83 5.45
N MET A 72 1.89 9.70 4.14
CA MET A 72 0.83 9.88 3.14
C MET A 72 -0.21 8.76 3.19
N MET A 73 0.20 7.52 3.42
CA MET A 73 -0.73 6.40 3.62
C MET A 73 -1.59 6.59 4.87
N GLN A 74 -1.01 7.11 5.96
CA GLN A 74 -1.76 7.46 7.16
C GLN A 74 -2.80 8.56 6.91
N GLN A 75 -2.43 9.61 6.16
CA GLN A 75 -3.35 10.68 5.76
C GLN A 75 -4.46 10.17 4.84
N LEU A 76 -4.12 9.31 3.87
CA LEU A 76 -5.06 8.70 2.94
C LEU A 76 -6.15 7.90 3.68
N TYR A 77 -5.74 7.11 4.68
CA TYR A 77 -6.66 6.24 5.42
C TYR A 77 -7.33 6.90 6.63
N ALA A 78 -6.81 8.02 7.12
CA ALA A 78 -7.33 8.73 8.30
C ALA A 78 -8.86 8.92 8.30
N PRO A 79 -9.53 9.27 7.18
CA PRO A 79 -10.98 9.45 7.17
C PRO A 79 -11.79 8.18 7.47
N PHE A 80 -11.25 7.00 7.14
CA PHE A 80 -11.92 5.70 7.16
C PHE A 80 -11.70 4.91 8.46
N VAL A 81 -10.63 5.23 9.21
CA VAL A 81 -10.26 4.52 10.44
C VAL A 81 -10.61 5.27 11.74
N ARG A 82 -11.42 6.32 11.65
CA ARG A 82 -11.79 7.18 12.81
C ARG A 82 -12.49 6.44 13.95
N GLN A 83 -13.05 5.26 13.68
CA GLN A 83 -13.73 4.43 14.67
C GLN A 83 -12.77 3.55 15.49
N GLY A 84 -11.45 3.66 15.26
CA GLY A 84 -10.42 2.96 16.03
C GLY A 84 -9.82 1.74 15.32
N ASN A 85 -10.32 1.40 14.13
CA ASN A 85 -9.84 0.27 13.35
C ASN A 85 -8.35 0.49 12.96
N PRO A 86 -7.45 -0.47 13.21
CA PRO A 86 -6.02 -0.21 13.10
C PRO A 86 -5.53 -0.13 11.66
N ILE A 87 -4.51 0.72 11.44
CA ILE A 87 -3.62 0.64 10.28
C ILE A 87 -2.33 -0.06 10.74
N TYR A 88 -2.09 -1.27 10.22
CA TYR A 88 -0.87 -2.02 10.47
C TYR A 88 0.19 -1.63 9.44
N PHE A 89 1.25 -0.99 9.92
CA PHE A 89 2.45 -0.72 9.13
C PHE A 89 3.48 -1.81 9.35
N MET A 90 4.06 -2.30 8.25
CA MET A 90 5.10 -3.33 8.21
C MET A 90 5.97 -3.15 6.97
N ASP A 91 6.96 -4.03 6.75
CA ASP A 91 7.69 -4.05 5.48
C ASP A 91 6.82 -4.59 4.33
N GLU A 92 7.23 -4.30 3.10
CA GLU A 92 6.51 -4.63 1.88
C GLU A 92 6.26 -6.14 1.75
N ARG A 93 7.26 -6.97 2.07
CA ARG A 93 7.19 -8.44 1.94
C ARG A 93 6.23 -9.05 2.96
N SER A 94 6.27 -8.57 4.21
CA SER A 94 5.33 -8.98 5.25
C SER A 94 3.88 -8.63 4.90
N SER A 95 3.66 -7.46 4.30
CA SER A 95 2.33 -7.04 3.83
C SER A 95 1.82 -7.92 2.68
N GLU A 96 2.68 -8.23 1.69
CA GLU A 96 2.33 -9.15 0.59
C GLU A 96 1.97 -10.55 1.13
N LEU A 97 2.75 -11.07 2.08
CA LEU A 97 2.48 -12.36 2.73
C LEU A 97 1.15 -12.38 3.48
N THR A 98 0.82 -11.28 4.17
CA THR A 98 -0.40 -11.17 4.99
C THR A 98 -1.66 -11.46 4.18
N LYS A 99 -1.71 -11.05 2.91
CA LYS A 99 -2.86 -11.33 2.04
C LYS A 99 -3.05 -12.83 1.78
N TYR A 100 -1.96 -13.55 1.52
CA TYR A 100 -2.02 -15.00 1.31
C TYR A 100 -2.40 -15.73 2.59
N ALA A 101 -1.82 -15.33 3.73
CA ALA A 101 -2.14 -15.93 5.02
C ALA A 101 -3.61 -15.70 5.43
N ALA A 102 -4.21 -14.57 5.07
CA ALA A 102 -5.62 -14.28 5.38
C ALA A 102 -6.62 -15.02 4.49
N ASN A 103 -6.20 -15.45 3.29
CA ASN A 103 -7.02 -16.18 2.34
C ASN A 103 -6.90 -17.72 2.48
N SER A 104 -5.96 -18.21 3.30
CA SER A 104 -5.67 -19.64 3.49
C SER A 104 -6.36 -20.24 4.72
#